data_AF-G5LXJ3-F1
#
_entry.id   AF-G5LXJ3-F1
#
_cell.length_a   1.000
_cell.length_b   1.000
_cell.length_c   1.000
_cell.angle_alpha   90.00
_cell.angle_beta   90.00
_cell.angle_gamma   90.00
#
_symmetry.space_group_name_H-M   'P 1'
#
loop_
_entity.id
_entity.type
_entity.pdbx_description
1 polymer ?
#
loop_
_entity_poly.entity_id
_entity_poly.type
_entity_poly.pdbx_seq_one_letter_code
_entity_poly.pdbx_strand_id
1 'polypeptide(L)' 'MVRQVSEWGYKYIEQSPHPRINPFYKHPKAGRDTMQEYKRALQNYGVEISSFIVVYRWSGPDEERRPAGV' A
#
# COMPACT_ATOMS: atom_id res chain seq x y z
N MET A 1 -1.83 7.79 -9.95
CA MET A 1 -2.89 7.68 -8.93
C MET A 1 -2.95 8.91 -8.03
N VAL A 2 -1.92 9.25 -7.25
CA VAL A 2 -1.95 10.41 -6.31
C VAL A 2 -2.47 11.71 -6.93
N ARG A 3 -1.92 12.09 -8.09
CA ARG A 3 -2.38 13.26 -8.84
C ARG A 3 -3.88 13.23 -9.17
N GLN A 4 -4.38 12.09 -9.66
CA GLN A 4 -5.79 11.94 -10.04
C GLN A 4 -6.70 12.09 -8.83
N VAL A 5 -6.32 11.52 -7.68
CA VAL A 5 -7.08 11.67 -6.42
C VAL A 5 -7.19 13.13 -6.01
N SER A 6 -6.10 13.90 -6.16
CA SER A 6 -6.08 15.35 -5.94
C SER A 6 -6.96 16.10 -6.94
N GLU A 7 -6.86 15.78 -8.23
CA GLU A 7 -7.67 16.40 -9.30
C GLU A 7 -9.17 16.09 -9.15
N TRP A 8 -9.53 14.97 -8.53
CA TRP A 8 -10.91 14.63 -8.15
C TRP A 8 -11.39 15.35 -6.88
N GLY A 9 -10.51 16.07 -6.17
CA GLY A 9 -10.85 16.81 -4.96
C GLY A 9 -10.83 15.99 -3.67
N TYR A 10 -10.29 14.77 -3.68
CA TYR A 10 -10.17 13.96 -2.48
C TYR A 10 -8.88 14.27 -1.71
N LYS A 11 -8.98 14.22 -0.38
CA LYS A 11 -7.85 14.47 0.53
C LYS A 11 -7.08 13.21 0.93
N TYR A 12 -7.76 12.06 0.92
CA TYR A 12 -7.22 10.83 1.50
C TYR A 12 -7.23 9.64 0.52
N ILE A 13 -6.22 8.79 0.65
CA ILE A 13 -6.10 7.50 -0.06
C ILE A 13 -6.07 6.38 0.98
N GLU A 14 -6.91 5.37 0.80
CA GLU A 14 -6.64 4.05 1.36
C GLU A 14 -5.64 3.32 0.47
N GLN A 15 -4.45 3.04 0.99
CA GLN A 15 -3.43 2.31 0.25
C GLN A 15 -3.77 0.82 0.24
N SER A 16 -4.24 0.34 -0.91
CA SER A 16 -4.43 -1.08 -1.19
C SER A 16 -3.12 -1.78 -1.62
N PRO A 17 -3.09 -3.11 -1.72
CA PRO A 17 -1.89 -3.82 -2.14
C PRO A 17 -1.39 -3.33 -3.50
N HIS A 18 -0.09 -3.06 -3.59
CA HIS A 18 0.55 -2.50 -4.78
C HIS A 18 1.86 -3.23 -5.08
N PRO A 19 2.16 -3.60 -6.34
CA PRO A 19 3.32 -4.42 -6.70
C PRO A 19 4.69 -3.89 -6.25
N ARG A 20 4.83 -2.57 -6.12
CA ARG A 20 6.08 -1.90 -5.68
C ARG A 20 6.15 -1.65 -4.17
N ILE A 21 5.03 -1.80 -3.44
CA ILE A 21 4.92 -1.43 -2.02
C ILE A 21 4.67 -2.69 -1.20
N ASN A 22 3.47 -3.25 -1.30
CA ASN A 22 3.04 -4.44 -0.60
C ASN A 22 2.12 -5.26 -1.51
N PRO A 23 2.65 -6.22 -2.28
CA PRO A 23 1.85 -7.06 -3.16
C PRO A 23 0.95 -8.01 -2.36
N PHE A 24 -0.16 -8.42 -2.96
CA PHE A 24 -1.02 -9.46 -2.40
C PHE A 24 -0.24 -10.74 -2.09
N TYR A 25 -0.43 -11.30 -0.89
CA TYR A 25 0.09 -12.62 -0.51
C TYR A 25 1.61 -12.75 -0.67
N LYS A 26 2.35 -11.65 -0.49
CA LYS A 26 3.81 -11.61 -0.61
C LYS A 26 4.39 -10.66 0.42
N HIS A 27 5.68 -10.83 0.72
CA HIS A 27 6.39 -9.89 1.57
C HIS A 27 6.39 -8.47 0.97
N PRO A 28 6.33 -7.43 1.82
CA PRO A 28 6.50 -6.04 1.39
C PRO A 28 7.78 -5.84 0.59
N LYS A 29 7.69 -5.04 -0.47
CA LYS A 29 8.79 -4.75 -1.41
C LYS A 29 9.29 -3.31 -1.35
N ALA A 30 8.54 -2.41 -0.72
CA ALA A 30 8.88 -0.99 -0.71
C ALA A 30 10.24 -0.74 -0.04
N GLY A 31 11.23 -0.35 -0.85
CA GLY A 31 12.50 0.19 -0.39
C GLY A 31 12.44 1.68 -0.12
N ARG A 32 13.56 2.26 0.36
CA ARG A 32 13.67 3.70 0.69
C ARG A 32 13.29 4.61 -0.48
N ASP A 33 13.76 4.31 -1.68
CA ASP A 33 13.53 5.17 -2.85
C ASP A 33 12.06 5.19 -3.25
N THR A 34 11.40 4.04 -3.30
CA THR A 34 9.95 3.93 -3.54
C THR A 34 9.15 4.72 -2.50
N MET A 35 9.54 4.63 -1.22
CA MET A 35 8.86 5.37 -0.15
C MET A 35 9.09 6.89 -0.25
N GLN A 36 10.27 7.33 -0.66
CA GLN A 36 10.56 8.75 -0.89
C GLN A 36 9.78 9.30 -2.08
N GLU A 37 9.76 8.59 -3.21
CA GLU A 37 8.95 8.93 -4.38
C GLU A 37 7.48 9.07 -3.98
N TYR A 38 6.95 8.12 -3.21
CA TYR A 38 5.56 8.15 -2.82
C TYR A 38 5.24 9.33 -1.89
N LYS A 39 6.07 9.58 -0.87
CA LYS A 39 5.91 10.74 0.03
C LYS A 39 5.98 12.07 -0.71
N ARG A 40 6.92 12.21 -1.67
CA ARG A 40 7.03 13.42 -2.50
C ARG A 40 5.76 13.62 -3.33
N ALA A 41 5.23 12.56 -3.93
CA ALA A 41 3.98 12.66 -4.69
C ALA A 41 2.81 13.12 -3.79
N LEU A 42 2.65 12.52 -2.61
CA LEU A 42 1.62 12.91 -1.64
C LEU A 42 1.73 14.39 -1.25
N GLN A 43 2.94 14.85 -0.93
CA GLN A 43 3.21 16.26 -0.60
C GLN A 43 2.91 17.21 -1.77
N ASN A 44 3.39 16.90 -2.97
CA ASN A 44 3.23 17.75 -4.16
C ASN A 44 1.76 17.95 -4.56
N TYR A 45 0.91 16.97 -4.28
CA TYR A 45 -0.51 17.02 -4.64
C TYR A 45 -1.43 17.26 -3.44
N GLY A 46 -0.88 17.45 -2.24
CA GLY A 46 -1.65 17.75 -1.03
C GLY A 46 -2.55 16.61 -0.54
N VAL A 47 -2.25 15.37 -0.91
CA VAL A 47 -3.04 14.17 -0.55
C VAL A 47 -2.33 13.39 0.56
N GLU A 48 -3.10 12.74 1.42
CA GLU A 48 -2.59 11.97 2.56
C GLU A 48 -3.09 10.52 2.53
N ILE A 49 -2.44 9.65 3.29
CA ILE A 49 -2.88 8.25 3.46
C ILE A 49 -3.78 8.18 4.68
N SER A 50 -5.02 7.71 4.53
CA SER A 50 -5.93 7.47 5.66
C SER A 50 -5.67 6.12 6.31
N SER A 51 -5.41 5.11 5.49
CA SER A 51 -5.32 3.71 5.91
C SER A 51 -4.41 2.94 4.96
N PHE A 52 -3.91 1.80 5.45
CA PHE A 52 -3.12 0.86 4.66
C PHE A 52 -3.66 -0.54 4.89
N ILE A 53 -4.23 -1.15 3.84
CA ILE A 53 -4.78 -2.49 3.91
C ILE A 53 -3.76 -3.51 3.38
N VAL A 54 -3.47 -4.49 4.22
CA VAL A 54 -2.60 -5.63 3.89
C VAL A 54 -3.44 -6.88 3.70
N VAL A 55 -3.12 -7.68 2.70
CA VAL A 55 -3.88 -8.89 2.37
C VAL A 55 -2.94 -10.09 2.43
N TYR A 56 -3.10 -10.85 3.51
CA TYR A 56 -2.24 -11.95 3.97
C TYR A 56 -3.06 -13.20 4.29
N ARG A 57 -2.38 -14.34 4.47
CA ARG A 57 -3.02 -15.65 4.69
C ARG A 57 -3.08 -16.09 6.16
N TRP A 58 -3.00 -15.14 7.09
CA TRP A 58 -2.97 -15.45 8.54
C TRP A 58 -4.19 -16.23 9.04
N SER A 59 -5.36 -16.01 8.44
CA SER A 59 -6.61 -16.72 8.74
C SER A 59 -7.01 -17.71 7.63
N GLY A 60 -6.07 -18.10 6.76
CA GLY A 60 -6.31 -19.07 5.69
C GLY A 60 -6.52 -20.49 6.23
N PRO A 61 -7.20 -21.37 5.48
CA PRO A 61 -7.49 -22.75 5.91
C PRO A 61 -6.25 -23.66 5.93
N ASP A 62 -5.15 -23.23 5.32
CA ASP A 62 -3.88 -23.98 5.26
C ASP A 62 -3.00 -23.61 6.46
N GLU A 63 -2.92 -24.52 7.43
CA GLU A 63 -2.16 -24.31 8.67
C GLU A 63 -0.67 -24.11 8.44
N GLU A 64 -0.07 -24.79 7.46
CA GLU A 64 1.37 -24.65 7.17
C GLU A 64 1.69 -23.27 6.59
N ARG A 65 0.74 -22.66 5.89
CA ARG A 65 0.90 -21.30 5.31
C ARG A 65 0.58 -20.17 6.29
N ARG A 66 -0.22 -20.40 7.33
CA ARG A 66 -0.58 -19.36 8.32
C ARG A 66 0.64 -18.70 9.00
N PRO A 67 1.67 -19.44 9.47
CA PRO A 67 2.86 -18.86 10.09
C PRO A 67 3.66 -17.94 9.17
N ALA A 68 3.80 -18.31 7.89
CA ALA A 68 4.45 -17.46 6.90
C ALA A 68 3.62 -16.20 6.60
N GLY A 69 2.28 -16.36 6.59
CA GLY A 69 1.34 -15.26 6.45
C GLY A 69 1.27 -14.64 5.06
N VAL A 70 2.13 -15.05 4.14
CA VAL A 70 2.16 -14.59 2.74
C VAL A 70 1.74 -15.71 1.81
#